data_AF-A0A933EBV3-F1
#
_entry.id   AF-A0A933EBV3-F1
#
_cell.length_a   1.000
_cell.length_b   1.000
_cell.length_c   1.000
_cell.angle_alpha   90.00
_cell.angle_beta   90.00
_cell.angle_gamma   90.00
#
_symmetry.space_group_name_H-M   'P 1'
#
loop_
_entity.id
_entity.type
_entity.pdbx_description
1 polymer ?
#
loop_
_entity_poly.entity_id
_entity_poly.type
_entity_poly.pdbx_seq_one_letter_code
_entity_poly.pdbx_strand_id
1 'polypeptide(L)'
;NHREIIHGATGLSRDSHQAKTQHLFDQAAARGIATVGIGDGGNEIGFGLIADAVREILPHGARCQCPCGGGTACRVATDVLVVAAISNWGGYGVAANIAFQLEKPGVFITADTLERMLRNCVEAGAVDGQSNLPELADDGVPLIAHRACVDILNTLITIAASEVDDPAH
;
A
#
# COMPACT_ATOMS: atom_id res chain seq x y z
N ASN A 1 7.33 13.72 -6.52
CA ASN A 1 8.62 14.06 -5.85
C ASN A 1 8.66 15.55 -5.49
N HIS A 2 9.81 16.08 -5.06
CA HIS A 2 9.98 17.51 -4.72
C HIS A 2 9.81 18.49 -5.88
N ARG A 3 9.89 18.01 -7.14
CA ARG A 3 9.63 18.79 -8.36
C ARG A 3 8.19 18.66 -8.85
N GLU A 4 7.30 18.13 -8.01
CA GLU A 4 5.89 17.88 -8.29
C GLU A 4 5.60 16.94 -9.47
N ILE A 5 6.58 16.12 -9.86
CA ILE A 5 6.42 15.11 -10.91
C ILE A 5 6.16 13.75 -10.26
N ILE A 6 5.11 13.07 -10.73
CA ILE A 6 4.73 11.71 -10.34
C ILE A 6 5.62 10.72 -11.09
N HIS A 7 6.15 9.74 -10.37
CA HIS A 7 7.01 8.69 -10.92
C HIS A 7 6.48 7.33 -10.50
N GLY A 8 6.71 6.31 -11.34
CA GLY A 8 6.65 4.94 -10.86
C GLY A 8 7.95 4.53 -10.18
N ALA A 9 7.96 3.38 -9.53
CA ALA A 9 9.14 2.81 -8.88
C ALA A 9 10.32 2.64 -9.83
N THR A 10 10.07 2.45 -11.13
CA THR A 10 11.10 2.40 -12.19
C THR A 10 11.82 3.73 -12.41
N GLY A 11 11.44 4.83 -11.76
CA GLY A 11 12.07 6.13 -11.98
C GLY A 11 11.66 6.83 -13.28
N LEU A 12 10.71 6.24 -14.03
CA LEU A 12 10.07 6.90 -15.17
C LEU A 12 8.92 7.79 -14.71
N SER A 13 8.71 8.89 -15.43
CA SER A 13 7.60 9.80 -15.17
C SER A 13 6.26 9.12 -15.48
N ARG A 14 5.29 9.31 -14.58
CA ARG A 14 3.88 8.91 -14.74
C ARG A 14 2.95 10.12 -14.73
N ASP A 15 3.52 11.33 -14.83
CA ASP A 15 2.82 12.58 -14.59
C ASP A 15 1.61 12.83 -15.49
N SER A 16 1.69 12.39 -16.74
CA SER A 16 0.61 12.52 -17.73
C SER A 16 -0.49 11.47 -17.59
N HIS A 17 -0.32 10.49 -16.70
CA HIS A 17 -1.21 9.33 -16.58
C HIS A 17 -1.93 9.27 -15.23
N GLN A 18 -1.62 10.17 -14.30
CA GLN A 18 -2.18 10.16 -12.95
C GLN A 18 -2.65 11.55 -12.52
N ALA A 19 -3.77 11.59 -11.80
CA ALA A 19 -4.26 12.81 -11.18
C ALA A 19 -3.35 13.24 -10.02
N LYS A 20 -3.25 14.56 -9.80
CA LYS A 20 -2.41 15.16 -8.76
C LYS A 20 -3.07 15.10 -7.38
N THR A 21 -3.29 13.90 -6.86
CA THR A 21 -3.97 13.67 -5.58
C THR A 21 -3.19 14.22 -4.38
N GLN A 22 -1.90 14.53 -4.52
CA GLN A 22 -1.10 15.17 -3.47
C GLN A 22 -1.73 16.46 -2.93
N HIS A 23 -2.44 17.22 -3.77
CA HIS A 23 -3.04 18.48 -3.35
C HIS A 23 -4.15 18.27 -2.32
N LEU A 24 -4.84 17.13 -2.36
CA LEU A 24 -5.84 16.77 -1.34
C LEU A 24 -5.17 16.54 0.02
N PHE A 25 -4.00 15.89 0.02
CA PHE A 25 -3.23 15.63 1.24
C PHE A 25 -2.55 16.90 1.77
N ASP A 26 -2.04 17.77 0.89
CA ASP A 26 -1.55 19.10 1.26
C ASP A 26 -2.65 19.90 1.97
N GLN A 27 -3.89 19.85 1.48
CA GLN A 27 -5.05 20.49 2.11
C GLN A 27 -5.48 19.82 3.41
N ALA A 28 -5.43 18.49 3.50
CA ALA A 28 -5.73 17.77 4.73
C ALA A 28 -4.76 18.17 5.85
N ALA A 29 -3.45 18.18 5.55
CA ALA A 29 -2.40 18.60 6.48
C ALA A 29 -2.59 20.06 6.92
N ALA A 30 -2.86 20.97 5.99
CA ALA A 30 -3.10 22.39 6.31
C ALA A 30 -4.31 22.63 7.23
N ARG A 31 -5.26 21.67 7.28
CA ARG A 31 -6.47 21.72 8.10
C ARG A 31 -6.39 20.85 9.35
N GLY A 32 -5.26 20.19 9.61
CA GLY A 32 -5.11 19.26 10.73
C GLY A 32 -6.03 18.04 10.64
N ILE A 33 -6.39 17.61 9.43
CA ILE A 33 -7.18 16.39 9.22
C ILE A 33 -6.24 15.19 9.27
N ALA A 34 -6.59 14.17 10.05
CA ALA A 34 -5.80 12.95 10.18
C ALA A 34 -5.63 12.23 8.84
N THR A 35 -4.40 11.79 8.56
CA THR A 35 -4.00 11.14 7.31
C THR A 35 -3.17 9.89 7.57
N VAL A 36 -3.41 8.85 6.77
CA VAL A 36 -2.65 7.60 6.78
C VAL A 36 -2.20 7.30 5.36
N GLY A 37 -0.91 7.03 5.19
CA GLY A 37 -0.33 6.54 3.96
C GLY A 37 -0.03 5.04 4.07
N ILE A 38 -0.27 4.30 3.00
CA ILE A 38 0.12 2.89 2.88
C ILE A 38 0.88 2.75 1.57
N GLY A 39 2.06 2.14 1.60
CA GLY A 39 2.78 1.83 0.36
C GLY A 39 4.01 0.95 0.53
N ASP A 40 4.71 0.74 -0.57
CA ASP A 40 5.80 -0.23 -0.74
C ASP A 40 6.99 0.34 -1.56
N GLY A 41 6.77 1.36 -2.40
CA GLY A 41 7.71 1.81 -3.42
C GLY A 41 8.47 3.10 -3.11
N GLY A 42 8.13 3.85 -2.06
CA GLY A 42 8.79 5.12 -1.73
C GLY A 42 8.29 6.34 -2.52
N ASN A 43 7.55 6.12 -3.60
CA ASN A 43 6.97 7.16 -4.46
C ASN A 43 5.50 7.46 -4.14
N GLU A 44 4.90 6.73 -3.22
CA GLU A 44 3.50 6.84 -2.79
C GLU A 44 3.31 7.95 -1.73
N ILE A 45 2.08 8.45 -1.63
CA ILE A 45 1.69 9.41 -0.59
C ILE A 45 1.92 8.80 0.80
N GLY A 46 2.58 9.56 1.68
CA GLY A 46 2.97 9.15 3.03
C GLY A 46 4.47 8.90 3.18
N PHE A 47 5.15 8.45 2.12
CA PHE A 47 6.61 8.25 2.15
C PHE A 47 7.43 9.53 2.32
N GLY A 48 6.79 10.70 2.25
CA GLY A 48 7.41 11.96 2.68
C GLY A 48 7.96 11.92 4.12
N LEU A 49 7.45 11.04 4.99
CA LEU A 49 7.94 10.85 6.37
C LEU A 49 9.35 10.28 6.42
N ILE A 50 9.68 9.44 5.45
CA ILE A 50 10.95 8.71 5.38
C ILE A 50 11.66 9.00 4.07
N ALA A 51 11.45 10.19 3.50
CA ALA A 51 11.95 10.54 2.18
C ALA A 51 13.48 10.44 2.08
N ASP A 52 14.21 10.71 3.16
CA ASP A 52 15.67 10.57 3.18
C ASP A 52 16.10 9.10 3.06
N ALA A 53 15.45 8.20 3.80
CA ALA A 53 15.68 6.77 3.66
C ALA A 53 15.32 6.27 2.25
N VAL A 54 14.24 6.78 1.66
CA VAL A 54 13.88 6.45 0.27
C VAL A 54 14.98 6.89 -0.70
N ARG A 55 15.52 8.09 -0.53
CA ARG A 55 16.61 8.62 -1.38
C ARG A 55 17.88 7.78 -1.27
N GLU A 56 18.18 7.28 -0.07
CA GLU A 56 19.37 6.49 0.22
C GLU A 56 19.25 5.05 -0.28
N ILE A 57 18.11 4.39 -0.04
CA ILE A 57 17.97 2.94 -0.22
C ILE A 57 17.52 2.57 -1.63
N LEU A 58 16.61 3.36 -2.24
CA LEU A 58 16.00 2.97 -3.51
C LEU A 58 16.85 3.39 -4.72
N PRO A 59 16.99 2.55 -5.76
CA PRO A 59 17.82 2.82 -6.95
C PRO A 59 17.54 4.15 -7.64
N HIS A 60 16.30 4.63 -7.58
CA HIS A 60 15.86 5.89 -8.20
C HIS A 60 15.39 6.93 -7.18
N GLY A 61 15.58 6.67 -5.88
CA GLY A 61 15.09 7.52 -4.79
C GLY A 61 15.62 8.94 -4.88
N ALA A 62 16.94 9.10 -5.02
CA ALA A 62 17.60 10.40 -5.14
C ALA A 62 17.59 10.99 -6.56
N ARG A 63 17.63 10.14 -7.59
CA ARG A 63 17.69 10.56 -9.00
C ARG A 63 16.88 9.62 -9.89
N CYS A 64 15.91 10.18 -10.61
CA CYS A 64 15.02 9.45 -11.51
C CYS A 64 15.62 9.36 -12.92
N GLN A 65 15.00 8.54 -13.79
CA GLN A 65 15.43 8.34 -15.18
C GLN A 65 14.92 9.44 -16.12
N CYS A 66 13.86 10.16 -15.76
CA CYS A 66 13.33 11.23 -16.59
C CYS A 66 14.19 12.52 -16.52
N PRO A 67 14.06 13.45 -17.50
CA PRO A 67 14.83 14.70 -17.54
C PRO A 67 14.72 15.58 -16.30
N CYS A 68 13.72 15.38 -15.44
CA CYS A 68 13.59 16.17 -14.22
C CYS A 68 14.69 15.88 -13.20
N GLY A 69 15.32 14.69 -13.22
CA GLY A 69 16.40 14.33 -12.30
C GLY A 69 16.08 14.41 -10.80
N GLY A 70 14.80 14.56 -10.41
CA GLY A 70 14.39 14.88 -9.04
C GLY A 70 14.20 13.68 -8.11
N GLY A 71 14.43 12.46 -8.60
CA GLY A 71 14.24 11.23 -7.83
C GLY A 71 12.79 10.79 -7.72
N THR A 72 12.56 9.59 -7.21
CA THR A 72 11.23 9.01 -6.99
C THR A 72 10.68 9.31 -5.59
N ALA A 73 11.53 9.70 -4.63
CA ALA A 73 11.10 9.95 -3.26
C ALA A 73 9.89 10.91 -3.20
N CYS A 74 8.80 10.42 -2.60
CA CYS A 74 7.60 11.21 -2.41
C CYS A 74 7.88 12.41 -1.50
N ARG A 75 7.26 13.55 -1.80
CA ARG A 75 7.33 14.75 -0.93
C ARG A 75 6.22 14.78 0.12
N VAL A 76 5.15 14.02 -0.09
CA VAL A 76 3.91 14.13 0.68
C VAL A 76 4.02 13.23 1.89
N ALA A 77 3.98 13.86 3.06
CA ALA A 77 3.94 13.21 4.36
C ALA A 77 2.49 13.00 4.82
N THR A 78 2.26 11.99 5.65
CA THR A 78 0.98 11.68 6.33
C THR A 78 1.21 11.57 7.84
N ASP A 79 0.19 11.58 8.68
CA ASP A 79 0.42 11.47 10.14
C ASP A 79 0.97 10.09 10.52
N VAL A 80 0.52 9.05 9.81
CA VAL A 80 0.99 7.68 9.94
C VAL A 80 1.36 7.13 8.58
N LEU A 81 2.45 6.37 8.51
CA LEU A 81 2.88 5.61 7.33
C LEU A 81 2.92 4.12 7.68
N VAL A 82 2.23 3.30 6.90
CA VAL A 82 2.33 1.83 6.92
C VAL A 82 3.12 1.39 5.70
N VAL A 83 4.29 0.81 5.94
CA VAL A 83 5.12 0.22 4.88
C VAL A 83 4.91 -1.29 4.85
N ALA A 84 4.67 -1.84 3.68
CA ALA A 84 4.51 -3.28 3.46
C ALA A 84 5.26 -3.72 2.20
N ALA A 85 5.39 -5.04 1.99
CA ALA A 85 5.97 -5.56 0.75
C ALA A 85 5.05 -5.34 -0.46
N ILE A 86 3.74 -5.35 -0.23
CA ILE A 86 2.68 -5.04 -1.19
C ILE A 86 1.67 -4.15 -0.47
N SER A 87 1.32 -3.01 -1.05
CA SER A 87 0.44 -2.00 -0.46
C SER A 87 -0.90 -2.59 0.00
N ASN A 88 -1.48 -3.51 -0.80
CA ASN A 88 -2.70 -4.23 -0.46
C ASN A 88 -2.56 -5.02 0.86
N TRP A 89 -1.42 -5.67 1.09
CA TRP A 89 -1.18 -6.42 2.34
C TRP A 89 -1.09 -5.47 3.55
N GLY A 90 -0.49 -4.29 3.37
CA GLY A 90 -0.54 -3.23 4.39
C GLY A 90 -1.98 -2.81 4.71
N GLY A 91 -2.81 -2.61 3.68
CA GLY A 91 -4.23 -2.32 3.82
C GLY A 91 -5.00 -3.43 4.55
N TYR A 92 -4.75 -4.70 4.20
CA TYR A 92 -5.35 -5.85 4.88
C TYR A 92 -4.89 -5.96 6.34
N GLY A 93 -3.62 -5.68 6.64
CA GLY A 93 -3.12 -5.63 8.01
C GLY A 93 -3.81 -4.56 8.86
N VAL A 94 -3.99 -3.36 8.30
CA VAL A 94 -4.76 -2.28 8.96
C VAL A 94 -6.21 -2.70 9.19
N ALA A 95 -6.88 -3.28 8.18
CA ALA A 95 -8.25 -3.74 8.30
C ALA A 95 -8.41 -4.87 9.32
N ALA A 96 -7.47 -5.83 9.35
CA ALA A 96 -7.43 -6.90 10.33
C ALA A 96 -7.27 -6.34 11.75
N ASN A 97 -6.34 -5.40 11.95
CA ASN A 97 -6.16 -4.74 13.24
C ASN A 97 -7.41 -3.98 13.69
N ILE A 98 -8.11 -3.29 12.77
CA ILE A 98 -9.40 -2.65 13.09
C ILE A 98 -10.45 -3.69 13.52
N ALA A 99 -10.58 -4.81 12.79
CA ALA A 99 -11.51 -5.87 13.14
C ALA A 99 -11.22 -6.49 14.51
N PHE A 100 -9.93 -6.67 14.84
CA PHE A 100 -9.48 -7.13 16.15
C PHE A 100 -9.82 -6.12 17.26
N GLN A 101 -9.48 -4.85 17.08
CA GLN A 101 -9.75 -3.79 18.07
C GLN A 101 -11.24 -3.52 18.28
N LEU A 102 -12.08 -3.90 17.31
CA LEU A 102 -13.54 -3.87 17.42
C LEU A 102 -14.14 -5.12 18.08
N GLU A 103 -13.31 -6.09 18.46
CA GLU A 103 -13.70 -7.42 18.97
C GLU A 103 -14.67 -8.14 18.02
N LYS A 104 -14.47 -7.92 16.70
CA LYS A 104 -15.36 -8.41 15.64
C LYS A 104 -14.54 -8.99 14.49
N PRO A 105 -13.73 -10.05 14.70
CA PRO A 105 -12.88 -10.61 13.65
C PRO A 105 -13.65 -10.99 12.39
N GLY A 106 -14.92 -11.39 12.50
CA GLY A 106 -15.79 -11.73 11.36
C GLY A 106 -16.13 -10.59 10.39
N VAL A 107 -15.76 -9.32 10.67
CA VAL A 107 -15.90 -8.22 9.70
C VAL A 107 -14.70 -8.09 8.76
N PHE A 108 -13.59 -8.77 9.07
CA PHE A 108 -12.44 -8.82 8.17
C PHE A 108 -12.77 -9.67 6.93
N ILE A 109 -12.11 -9.39 5.81
CA ILE A 109 -12.39 -10.06 4.53
C ILE A 109 -11.90 -11.51 4.55
N THR A 110 -12.53 -12.38 3.77
CA THR A 110 -12.04 -13.74 3.50
C THR A 110 -11.18 -13.78 2.23
N ALA A 111 -10.38 -14.85 2.06
CA ALA A 111 -9.64 -15.08 0.83
C ALA A 111 -10.54 -15.11 -0.43
N ASP A 112 -11.77 -15.64 -0.32
CA ASP A 112 -12.73 -15.64 -1.43
C ASP A 112 -13.25 -14.24 -1.75
N THR A 113 -13.42 -13.39 -0.72
CA THR A 113 -13.78 -11.98 -0.94
C THR A 113 -12.65 -11.23 -1.63
N LEU A 114 -11.40 -11.45 -1.20
CA LEU A 114 -10.22 -10.91 -1.86
C LEU A 114 -10.15 -11.35 -3.32
N GLU A 115 -10.31 -12.65 -3.61
CA GLU A 115 -10.24 -13.15 -4.98
C GLU A 115 -11.30 -12.50 -5.86
N ARG A 116 -12.54 -12.40 -5.36
CA ARG A 116 -13.62 -11.74 -6.09
C ARG A 116 -13.31 -10.26 -6.35
N MET A 117 -12.75 -9.56 -5.37
CA MET A 117 -12.33 -8.15 -5.56
C MET A 117 -11.26 -8.02 -6.64
N LEU A 118 -10.19 -8.83 -6.56
CA LEU A 118 -9.09 -8.79 -7.53
C LEU A 118 -9.59 -9.13 -8.94
N ARG A 119 -10.42 -10.18 -9.06
CA ARG A 119 -11.04 -10.57 -10.33
C ARG A 119 -11.87 -9.45 -10.93
N ASN A 120 -12.70 -8.78 -10.13
CA ASN A 120 -13.49 -7.64 -10.59
C ASN A 120 -12.60 -6.48 -11.06
N CYS A 121 -11.48 -6.21 -10.39
CA CYS A 121 -10.53 -5.19 -10.83
C CYS A 121 -9.93 -5.54 -12.20
N VAL A 122 -9.47 -6.78 -12.38
CA VAL A 122 -8.88 -7.26 -13.64
C VAL A 122 -9.93 -7.24 -14.77
N GLU A 123 -11.15 -7.68 -14.51
CA GLU A 123 -12.27 -7.63 -15.47
C GLU A 123 -12.65 -6.18 -15.85
N ALA A 124 -12.45 -5.22 -14.95
CA ALA A 124 -12.61 -3.79 -15.20
C ALA A 124 -11.43 -3.17 -15.97
N GLY A 125 -10.39 -3.94 -16.29
CA GLY A 125 -9.23 -3.51 -17.06
C GLY A 125 -8.00 -3.13 -16.23
N ALA A 126 -7.98 -3.45 -14.93
CA ALA A 126 -6.75 -3.35 -14.14
C ALA A 126 -5.71 -4.38 -14.64
N VAL A 127 -4.45 -4.03 -14.49
CA VAL A 127 -3.31 -4.88 -14.84
C VAL A 127 -2.36 -4.97 -13.66
N ASP A 128 -1.62 -6.07 -13.58
CA ASP A 128 -0.54 -6.22 -12.62
C ASP A 128 0.59 -5.20 -12.90
N GLY A 129 1.11 -4.59 -11.84
CA GLY A 129 2.10 -3.51 -11.93
C GLY A 129 3.46 -3.96 -12.47
N GLN A 130 3.79 -5.25 -12.34
CA GLN A 130 5.08 -5.82 -12.75
C GLN A 130 5.01 -6.39 -14.18
N SER A 131 4.00 -7.19 -14.50
CA SER A 131 3.82 -7.82 -15.81
C SER A 131 3.13 -6.91 -16.84
N ASN A 132 2.36 -5.92 -16.39
CA ASN A 132 1.42 -5.12 -17.20
C ASN A 132 0.39 -5.97 -17.95
N LEU A 133 0.06 -7.16 -17.43
CA LEU A 133 -0.96 -8.03 -17.98
C LEU A 133 -2.20 -8.07 -17.07
N PRO A 134 -3.39 -8.35 -17.62
CA PRO A 134 -4.61 -8.54 -16.84
C PRO A 134 -4.60 -9.90 -16.14
N GLU A 135 -3.79 -10.00 -15.09
CA GLU A 135 -3.55 -11.23 -14.32
C GLU A 135 -4.10 -11.09 -12.90
N LEU A 136 -4.49 -12.21 -12.28
CA LEU A 136 -4.85 -12.25 -10.86
C LEU A 136 -3.57 -12.22 -10.01
N ALA A 137 -2.92 -11.07 -10.00
CA ALA A 137 -1.67 -10.78 -9.31
C ALA A 137 -1.61 -9.31 -8.89
N ASP A 138 -0.94 -9.04 -7.77
CA ASP A 138 -0.46 -7.69 -7.45
C ASP A 138 1.08 -7.73 -7.30
N ASP A 139 1.77 -6.76 -7.89
CA ASP A 139 3.24 -6.64 -7.91
C ASP A 139 3.99 -7.91 -8.37
N GLY A 140 3.40 -8.63 -9.32
CA GLY A 140 3.93 -9.89 -9.86
C GLY A 140 3.79 -11.08 -8.90
N VAL A 141 3.11 -10.90 -7.77
CA VAL A 141 2.82 -11.97 -6.81
C VAL A 141 1.48 -12.62 -7.20
N PRO A 142 1.39 -13.95 -7.35
CA PRO A 142 0.16 -14.60 -7.79
C PRO A 142 -0.89 -14.69 -6.69
N LEU A 143 -2.17 -14.69 -7.08
CA LEU A 143 -3.36 -14.79 -6.21
C LEU A 143 -3.21 -15.72 -5.00
N ILE A 144 -2.58 -16.88 -5.17
CA ILE A 144 -2.38 -17.86 -4.09
C ILE A 144 -1.70 -17.25 -2.85
N ALA A 145 -0.74 -16.35 -3.04
CA ALA A 145 -0.04 -15.69 -1.94
C ALA A 145 -0.90 -14.59 -1.29
N HIS A 146 -1.70 -13.86 -2.06
CA HIS A 146 -2.66 -12.88 -1.51
C HIS A 146 -3.73 -13.57 -0.66
N ARG A 147 -4.25 -14.72 -1.13
CA ARG A 147 -5.17 -15.56 -0.37
C ARG A 147 -4.53 -16.04 0.94
N ALA A 148 -3.31 -16.57 0.87
CA ALA A 148 -2.57 -17.02 2.05
C ALA A 148 -2.33 -15.88 3.06
N CYS A 149 -2.00 -14.67 2.59
CA CYS A 149 -1.84 -13.49 3.45
C CYS A 149 -3.13 -13.18 4.22
N VAL A 150 -4.28 -13.15 3.54
CA VAL A 150 -5.59 -12.91 4.19
C VAL A 150 -5.98 -14.03 5.14
N ASP A 151 -5.73 -15.28 4.80
CA ASP A 151 -6.04 -16.42 5.67
C ASP A 151 -5.17 -16.40 6.95
N ILE A 152 -3.88 -16.05 6.83
CA ILE A 152 -3.00 -15.84 7.99
C ILE A 152 -3.52 -14.71 8.86
N LEU A 153 -3.85 -13.55 8.28
CA LEU A 153 -4.39 -12.41 9.04
C LEU A 153 -5.70 -12.76 9.75
N ASN A 154 -6.62 -13.45 9.09
CA ASN A 154 -7.86 -13.96 9.71
C ASN A 154 -7.57 -14.87 10.90
N THR A 155 -6.63 -15.80 10.72
CA THR A 155 -6.23 -16.74 11.76
C THR A 155 -5.66 -15.99 12.96
N LEU A 156 -4.76 -15.04 12.73
CA LEU A 156 -4.13 -14.24 13.80
C LEU A 156 -5.17 -13.47 14.61
N ILE A 157 -6.10 -12.76 13.97
CA ILE A 157 -7.11 -11.98 14.69
C ILE A 157 -8.16 -12.87 15.38
N THR A 158 -8.44 -14.06 14.84
CA THR A 158 -9.37 -15.01 15.46
C THR A 158 -8.76 -15.62 16.72
N ILE A 159 -7.48 -16.02 16.67
CA ILE A 159 -6.76 -16.54 17.83
C ILE A 159 -6.60 -15.44 18.88
N ALA A 160 -6.17 -14.24 18.47
CA ALA A 160 -5.99 -13.14 19.41
C ALA A 160 -7.30 -12.71 20.10
N ALA A 161 -8.44 -12.83 19.41
CA ALA A 161 -9.76 -12.55 19.98
C ALA A 161 -10.33 -13.72 20.83
N SER A 162 -9.74 -14.90 20.75
CA SER A 162 -10.16 -16.02 21.58
C SER A 162 -9.55 -15.88 22.97
N GLU A 163 -10.39 -15.75 24.00
CA GLU A 163 -9.98 -15.82 25.41
C GLU A 163 -9.60 -17.27 25.75
N VAL A 164 -8.46 -17.74 25.24
CA VAL A 164 -7.89 -19.02 25.66
C VAL A 164 -6.85 -18.74 26.73
N ASP A 165 -7.24 -18.96 27.98
CA ASP A 165 -6.36 -18.92 29.13
C ASP A 165 -5.55 -20.24 29.15
N ASP A 166 -4.59 -20.39 28.23
CA ASP A 166 -3.65 -21.52 28.21
C ASP A 166 -2.21 -21.06 28.50
N PRO A 167 -1.67 -21.32 29.72
CA PRO A 167 -0.30 -20.93 30.06
C PRO A 167 0.78 -21.69 29.27
N ALA A 168 0.43 -22.61 28.36
CA ALA A 168 1.35 -23.33 27.51
C ALA A 168 1.31 -22.92 26.02
N HIS A 169 0.29 -22.19 25.53
CA HIS A 169 0.18 -21.72 24.14
C HIS A 169 -0.52 -20.38 24.03
#